data_AF-A0A2T7EB50-F1
#
_entry.id   AF-A0A2T7EB50-F1
#
_cell.length_a   1.000
_cell.length_b   1.000
_cell.length_c   1.000
_cell.angle_alpha   90.00
_cell.angle_beta   90.00
_cell.angle_gamma   90.00
#
_symmetry.space_group_name_H-M   'P 1'
#
loop_
_entity.id
_entity.type
_entity.pdbx_description
1 polymer ?
#
loop_
_entity_poly.entity_id
_entity_poly.type
_entity_poly.pdbx_seq_one_letter_code
_entity_poly.pdbx_strand_id
1 'polypeptide(L)'
;MATTKAILRPLIFALALTMLVALAHGSFYVHRRNVFKHCMAVIKKHPPQRHTPSNKCTGVVLKSNLVGICSILTLEDEQKISVERLVSLGRRFGQVFTPGARCGTAYIIPELPGPPLL
;
A
#
# COMPACT_ATOMS: atom_id res chain seq x y z
N MET A 1 -26.32 1.91 -38.40
CA MET A 1 -25.62 2.97 -37.61
C MET A 1 -25.92 2.96 -36.11
N ALA A 2 -26.63 1.97 -35.55
CA ALA A 2 -26.88 1.88 -34.10
C ALA A 2 -25.77 1.14 -33.32
N THR A 3 -25.10 0.19 -33.96
CA THR A 3 -24.06 -0.68 -33.36
C THR A 3 -22.76 0.06 -33.06
N THR A 4 -22.31 0.97 -33.93
CA THR A 4 -21.07 1.73 -33.72
C THR A 4 -21.15 2.66 -32.50
N LYS A 5 -22.28 3.35 -32.31
CA LYS A 5 -22.52 4.21 -31.12
C LYS A 5 -22.68 3.40 -29.83
N ALA A 6 -23.29 2.21 -29.91
CA ALA A 6 -23.50 1.33 -28.76
C ALA A 6 -22.20 0.68 -28.26
N ILE A 7 -21.21 0.43 -29.13
CA ILE A 7 -19.91 -0.16 -28.79
C ILE A 7 -18.86 0.92 -28.46
N LEU A 8 -18.94 2.10 -29.08
CA LEU A 8 -18.01 3.21 -28.82
C LEU A 8 -18.11 3.72 -27.37
N ARG A 9 -19.33 3.80 -26.82
CA ARG A 9 -19.56 4.28 -25.46
C ARG A 9 -18.89 3.41 -24.39
N PRO A 10 -19.12 2.08 -24.32
CA PRO A 10 -18.43 1.23 -23.34
C PRO A 10 -16.92 1.19 -23.55
N LEU A 11 -16.42 1.30 -24.78
CA LEU A 11 -14.99 1.42 -25.06
C LEU A 11 -14.36 2.68 -24.45
N ILE A 12 -15.01 3.84 -24.60
CA ILE A 12 -14.54 5.09 -23.99
C ILE A 12 -14.51 4.98 -22.46
N PHE A 13 -15.54 4.38 -21.85
CA PHE A 13 -15.57 4.14 -20.41
C PHE A 13 -14.45 3.20 -19.96
N ALA A 14 -14.21 2.09 -20.67
CA ALA A 14 -13.13 1.17 -20.35
C ALA A 14 -11.76 1.86 -20.41
N LEU A 15 -11.51 2.68 -21.45
CA LEU A 15 -10.28 3.46 -21.58
C LEU A 15 -10.09 4.49 -20.46
N ALA A 16 -11.15 5.19 -20.07
CA ALA A 16 -11.08 6.14 -18.96
C ALA A 16 -10.74 5.43 -17.64
N LEU A 17 -11.35 4.27 -17.39
CA LEU A 17 -11.07 3.46 -16.20
C LEU A 17 -9.64 2.95 -16.17
N THR A 18 -9.10 2.45 -17.29
CA THR A 18 -7.71 1.96 -17.33
C THR A 18 -6.71 3.08 -17.06
N MET A 19 -6.94 4.28 -17.59
CA MET A 19 -6.09 5.45 -17.31
C MET A 19 -6.13 5.85 -15.83
N LEU A 20 -7.31 5.85 -15.21
CA LEU A 20 -7.45 6.14 -13.78
C LEU A 20 -6.71 5.12 -12.91
N VAL A 21 -6.79 3.84 -13.25
CA VAL A 21 -6.04 2.78 -12.55
C VAL A 21 -4.53 2.98 -12.71
N ALA A 22 -4.06 3.32 -13.92
CA ALA A 22 -2.65 3.59 -14.17
C ALA A 22 -2.14 4.79 -13.36
N LEU A 23 -2.92 5.87 -13.28
CA LEU A 23 -2.63 7.05 -12.47
C LEU A 23 -2.53 6.70 -10.97
N ALA A 24 -3.49 5.91 -10.46
CA ALA A 24 -3.49 5.45 -9.09
C ALA A 24 -2.24 4.61 -8.78
N HIS A 25 -1.89 3.65 -9.65
CA HIS A 25 -0.68 2.84 -9.48
C HIS A 25 0.59 3.70 -9.53
N GLY A 26 0.67 4.69 -10.42
CA GLY A 26 1.76 5.65 -10.47
C GLY A 26 1.97 6.35 -9.11
N SER A 27 0.89 6.77 -8.46
CA SER A 27 0.97 7.37 -7.12
C SER A 27 1.51 6.39 -6.07
N PHE A 28 1.14 5.11 -6.15
CA PHE A 28 1.61 4.09 -5.22
C PHE A 28 3.10 3.81 -5.39
N TYR A 29 3.64 3.81 -6.62
CA TYR A 29 5.08 3.67 -6.83
C TYR A 29 5.88 4.82 -6.20
N VAL A 30 5.36 6.05 -6.30
CA VAL A 30 5.97 7.22 -5.66
C VAL A 30 5.90 7.10 -4.13
N HIS A 31 4.75 6.71 -3.58
CA HIS A 31 4.58 6.45 -2.15
C HIS A 31 5.54 5.37 -1.66
N ARG A 32 5.60 4.22 -2.35
CA ARG A 32 6.53 3.12 -2.05
C ARG A 32 7.97 3.61 -2.00
N ARG A 33 8.42 4.34 -3.03
CA ARG A 33 9.79 4.86 -3.08
C ARG A 33 10.10 5.77 -1.89
N ASN A 34 9.18 6.68 -1.56
CA ASN A 34 9.36 7.61 -0.44
C ASN A 34 9.36 6.90 0.90
N VAL A 35 8.43 5.96 1.12
CA VAL A 35 8.36 5.14 2.33
C VAL A 35 9.63 4.32 2.48
N PHE A 36 10.11 3.67 1.43
CA PHE A 36 11.33 2.86 1.48
C PHE A 36 12.55 3.73 1.78
N LYS A 37 12.65 4.91 1.17
CA LYS A 37 13.76 5.83 1.40
C LYS A 37 13.81 6.36 2.84
N HIS A 38 12.66 6.72 3.41
CA HIS A 38 12.62 7.47 4.68
C HIS A 38 12.26 6.62 5.90
N CYS A 39 11.58 5.49 5.70
CA CYS A 39 11.11 4.62 6.76
C CYS A 39 11.86 3.28 6.85
N MET A 40 12.91 3.03 6.07
CA MET A 40 13.63 1.74 6.08
C MET A 40 14.04 1.29 7.48
N ALA A 41 14.48 2.21 8.34
CA ALA A 41 14.88 1.89 9.71
C ALA A 41 13.76 1.23 10.55
N VAL A 42 12.50 1.48 10.19
CA VAL A 42 11.31 0.94 10.86
C VAL A 42 10.59 -0.16 10.07
N ILE A 43 10.85 -0.34 8.77
CA ILE A 43 10.20 -1.39 7.98
C ILE A 43 11.14 -2.48 7.48
N LYS A 44 12.46 -2.32 7.58
CA LYS A 44 13.43 -3.33 7.13
C LYS A 44 13.14 -4.70 7.73
N LYS A 45 13.47 -5.76 7.01
CA LYS A 45 13.29 -7.14 7.47
C LYS A 45 14.31 -7.50 8.57
N HIS A 46 15.58 -7.26 8.29
CA HIS A 46 16.71 -7.50 9.19
C HIS A 46 17.71 -6.33 9.13
N PRO A 47 18.53 -6.08 10.18
CA PRO A 47 18.46 -6.63 11.55
C PRO A 47 17.25 -6.04 12.35
N PRO A 48 17.08 -6.30 13.67
CA PRO A 48 15.93 -5.81 14.44
C PRO A 48 15.67 -4.30 14.29
N GLN A 49 14.40 -3.95 14.46
CA GLN A 49 13.82 -2.66 14.06
C GLN A 49 14.10 -1.55 15.08
N ARG A 50 14.18 -0.29 14.64
CA ARG A 50 13.88 0.84 15.53
C ARG A 50 12.36 0.96 15.72
N HIS A 51 11.87 1.03 16.95
CA HIS A 51 10.42 1.09 17.22
C HIS A 51 9.80 2.45 16.89
N THR A 52 10.61 3.52 16.88
CA THR A 52 10.14 4.90 16.68
C THR A 52 10.53 5.40 15.28
N PRO A 53 9.56 5.84 14.45
CA PRO A 53 9.85 6.46 13.17
C PRO A 53 10.52 7.83 13.35
N SER A 54 11.37 8.22 12.41
CA SER A 54 11.91 9.58 12.36
C SER A 54 10.83 10.59 11.93
N ASN A 55 11.00 11.87 12.24
CA ASN A 55 10.09 12.93 11.78
C ASN A 55 9.90 12.93 10.25
N LYS A 56 10.98 12.61 9.50
CA LYS A 56 10.91 12.46 8.04
C LYS A 56 10.04 11.28 7.63
N CYS A 57 10.20 10.13 8.28
CA CYS A 57 9.33 8.97 8.04
C CYS A 57 7.87 9.30 8.37
N THR A 58 7.61 9.91 9.52
CA THR A 58 6.26 10.33 9.94
C THR A 58 5.60 11.23 8.89
N GLY A 59 6.30 12.27 8.43
CA GLY A 59 5.78 13.16 7.40
C GLY A 59 5.50 12.47 6.07
N VAL A 60 6.25 11.42 5.72
CA VAL A 60 6.00 10.59 4.53
C VAL A 60 4.78 9.69 4.73
N VAL A 61 4.67 9.00 5.88
CA VAL A 61 3.54 8.09 6.16
C VAL A 61 2.21 8.85 6.14
N LEU A 62 2.15 10.05 6.73
CA LEU A 62 0.96 10.89 6.73
C LEU A 62 0.50 11.33 5.32
N LYS A 63 1.43 11.34 4.34
CA LYS A 63 1.15 11.75 2.96
C LYS A 63 1.05 10.57 1.99
N SER A 64 1.34 9.35 2.45
CA SER A 64 1.45 8.17 1.60
C SER A 64 0.34 7.19 1.90
N ASN A 65 -0.23 6.58 0.87
CA ASN A 65 -1.17 5.48 1.02
C ASN A 65 -0.40 4.16 1.18
N LEU A 66 -0.16 3.70 2.41
CA LEU A 66 0.56 2.43 2.66
C LEU A 66 -0.31 1.22 2.32
N VAL A 67 -1.63 1.35 2.37
CA VAL A 67 -2.56 0.30 1.91
C VAL A 67 -2.40 0.09 0.41
N GLY A 68 -2.29 1.17 -0.38
CA GLY A 68 -2.04 1.09 -1.82
C GLY A 68 -0.66 0.51 -2.16
N ILE A 69 0.35 0.69 -1.30
CA ILE A 69 1.68 0.07 -1.52
C ILE A 69 1.56 -1.46 -1.55
N CYS A 70 0.66 -2.06 -0.77
CA CYS A 70 0.46 -3.51 -0.73
C CYS A 70 0.16 -4.13 -2.10
N SER A 71 -0.50 -3.43 -3.02
CA SER A 71 -0.84 -3.98 -4.34
C SER A 71 0.33 -3.99 -5.32
N ILE A 72 1.43 -3.30 -5.00
CA ILE A 72 2.60 -3.13 -5.88
C ILE A 72 3.92 -3.63 -5.28
N LEU A 73 3.87 -4.26 -4.10
CA LEU A 73 5.04 -4.89 -3.51
C LEU A 73 5.45 -6.11 -4.33
N THR A 74 6.75 -6.20 -4.63
CA THR A 74 7.33 -7.35 -5.32
C THR A 74 8.01 -8.30 -4.32
N LEU A 75 8.32 -9.52 -4.75
CA LEU A 75 9.11 -10.45 -3.95
C LEU A 75 10.47 -9.85 -3.52
N GLU A 76 11.09 -9.04 -4.39
CA GLU A 76 12.35 -8.34 -4.08
C GLU A 76 12.17 -7.30 -2.97
N ASP A 77 11.03 -6.60 -2.93
CA ASP A 77 10.71 -5.69 -1.83
C ASP A 77 10.58 -6.45 -0.51
N GLU A 78 9.91 -7.60 -0.53
CA GLU A 78 9.67 -8.46 0.63
C GLU A 78 10.93 -9.18 1.15
N GLN A 79 12.01 -9.17 0.36
CA GLN A 79 13.34 -9.54 0.83
C GLN A 79 13.99 -8.41 1.65
N LYS A 80 13.68 -7.15 1.34
CA LYS A 80 14.26 -5.96 1.98
C LYS A 80 13.47 -5.49 3.20
N ILE A 81 12.13 -5.55 3.12
CA ILE A 81 11.22 -5.08 4.16
C ILE A 81 10.43 -6.23 4.80
N SER A 82 9.93 -5.99 6.01
CA SER A 82 8.87 -6.79 6.60
C SER A 82 7.52 -6.15 6.27
N VAL A 83 6.68 -6.90 5.57
CA VAL A 83 5.31 -6.46 5.23
C VAL A 83 4.49 -6.22 6.49
N GLU A 84 4.64 -7.07 7.51
CA GLU A 84 4.03 -6.89 8.83
C GLU A 84 4.40 -5.55 9.47
N ARG A 85 5.67 -5.14 9.38
CA ARG A 85 6.13 -3.85 9.91
C ARG A 85 5.58 -2.67 9.12
N LEU A 86 5.44 -2.80 7.80
CA LEU A 86 4.78 -1.79 6.97
C LEU A 86 3.30 -1.62 7.37
N VAL A 87 2.58 -2.73 7.52
CA VAL A 87 1.17 -2.73 7.97
C VAL A 87 1.04 -2.13 9.38
N SER A 88 1.90 -2.54 10.31
CA SER A 88 1.92 -2.02 11.67
C SER A 88 2.22 -0.52 11.72
N LEU A 89 3.15 -0.04 10.88
CA LEU A 89 3.44 1.38 10.73
C LEU A 89 2.20 2.14 10.25
N GLY A 90 1.54 1.67 9.18
CA GLY A 90 0.34 2.32 8.66
C GLY A 90 -0.80 2.36 9.69
N ARG A 91 -1.05 1.25 10.41
CA ARG A 91 -2.03 1.18 11.50
C ARG A 91 -1.76 2.20 12.60
N ARG A 92 -0.50 2.36 13.00
CA ARG A 92 -0.11 3.37 14.01
C ARG A 92 -0.46 4.80 13.59
N PHE A 93 -0.53 5.07 12.28
CA PHE A 93 -0.92 6.36 11.72
C PHE A 93 -2.38 6.38 11.22
N GLY A 94 -3.23 5.47 11.71
CA GLY A 94 -4.67 5.46 11.45
C GLY A 94 -5.09 4.92 10.09
N GLN A 95 -4.17 4.33 9.31
CA GLN A 95 -4.53 3.71 8.03
C GLN A 95 -5.22 2.37 8.26
N VAL A 96 -6.33 2.15 7.57
CA VAL A 96 -7.16 0.94 7.69
C VAL A 96 -6.69 -0.11 6.69
N PHE A 97 -6.25 -1.25 7.21
CA PHE A 97 -5.88 -2.42 6.41
C PHE A 97 -6.96 -3.48 6.58
N THR A 98 -7.59 -3.88 5.48
CA THR A 98 -8.65 -4.90 5.47
C THR A 98 -8.11 -6.25 5.97
N PRO A 99 -8.65 -6.80 7.07
CA PRO A 99 -8.27 -8.14 7.52
C PRO A 99 -8.53 -9.21 6.45
N GLY A 100 -7.66 -10.22 6.38
CA GLY A 100 -7.75 -11.28 5.37
C GLY A 100 -7.32 -10.86 3.95
N ALA A 101 -7.17 -9.56 3.68
CA ALA A 101 -6.65 -9.10 2.40
C ALA A 101 -5.14 -9.38 2.30
N ARG A 102 -4.69 -9.64 1.07
CA ARG A 102 -3.28 -9.87 0.76
C ARG A 102 -2.54 -8.55 0.61
N CYS A 103 -1.33 -8.49 1.18
CA CYS A 103 -0.36 -7.42 0.97
C CYS A 103 0.92 -8.01 0.37
N GLY A 104 1.27 -7.58 -0.84
CA GLY A 104 2.39 -8.13 -1.60
C GLY A 104 2.15 -9.54 -2.13
N THR A 105 3.11 -10.44 -1.96
CA THR A 105 3.12 -11.78 -2.57
C THR A 105 2.36 -12.82 -1.73
N ALA A 106 2.47 -12.76 -0.41
CA ALA A 106 1.92 -13.83 0.44
C ALA A 106 1.45 -13.37 1.82
N TYR A 107 1.74 -12.14 2.24
CA TYR A 107 1.36 -11.70 3.58
C TYR A 107 -0.15 -11.44 3.66
N ILE A 108 -0.83 -12.14 4.56
CA ILE A 108 -2.24 -11.93 4.85
C ILE A 108 -2.36 -11.00 6.05
N ILE A 109 -3.13 -9.93 5.90
CA ILE A 109 -3.32 -8.93 6.94
C ILE A 109 -4.10 -9.58 8.10
N PRO A 110 -3.53 -9.63 9.33
CA PRO A 110 -4.22 -10.19 10.48
C PRO A 110 -5.35 -9.25 10.94
N GLU A 111 -6.37 -9.77 11.61
CA GLU A 111 -7.30 -8.93 12.36
C GLU A 111 -6.54 -8.10 13.40
N LEU A 112 -7.04 -6.89 13.68
CA LEU A 112 -6.55 -6.15 14.84
C LEU A 112 -6.97 -6.94 16.09
N PRO A 113 -6.08 -7.14 17.07
CA PRO A 113 -6.51 -7.67 18.35
C PRO A 113 -7.63 -6.76 18.86
N GLY A 114 -8.80 -7.37 19.13
CA GLY A 114 -9.93 -6.65 19.68
C GLY A 114 -9.54 -5.94 20.99
N PRO A 115 -10.31 -4.92 21.41
CA PRO A 115 -10.14 -4.38 22.75
C PRO A 115 -10.15 -5.53 23.77
N PRO A 116 -9.31 -5.50 24.81
CA PRO A 116 -9.43 -6.45 25.91
C PRO A 116 -10.88 -6.45 26.37
N LEU A 117 -11.53 -7.62 26.40
CA LEU A 117 -12.83 -7.76 27.04
C LEU A 117 -12.59 -7.55 28.54
N LEU A 118 -12.96 -6.36 29.04
CA LEU A 118 -12.97 -6.02 30.47
C LEU A 118 -14.15 -6.69 31.16
#